data_AF-A0A0H1RFM5-F1
#
_entry.id   AF-A0A0H1RFM5-F1
#
_cell.length_a   1.000
_cell.length_b   1.000
_cell.length_c   1.000
_cell.angle_alpha   90.00
_cell.angle_beta   90.00
_cell.angle_gamma   90.00
#
_symmetry.space_group_name_H-M   'P 1'
#
loop_
_entity.id
_entity.type
_entity.pdbx_description
1 polymer ?
#
loop_
_entity_poly.entity_id
_entity_poly.type
_entity_poly.pdbx_seq_one_letter_code
_entity_poly.pdbx_strand_id
1 'polypeptide(L)'
;MTPQEIKAQCRALADLVGPQAELTVWIDEGRHRPEQSGRTIGMSLYPNGITGRSEGTLYAYADTWEEAFANMRIQWDARAASFHKAKIRAMALKIIEITQDWEVCSEARLRAFFDPGEIEQLGPLALEQANRMAANGPFTIEPSPAGNRRDGDTDEEGR
;
A
#
# COMPACT_ATOMS: atom_id res chain seq x y z
N MET A 1 4.02 -21.52 -17.17
CA MET A 1 4.45 -21.54 -15.75
C MET A 1 3.83 -22.65 -14.91
N THR A 2 4.56 -23.08 -13.87
CA THR A 2 4.15 -23.93 -12.76
C THR A 2 3.45 -23.13 -11.64
N PRO A 3 2.70 -23.77 -10.73
CA PRO A 3 2.09 -23.09 -9.58
C PRO A 3 3.10 -22.33 -8.70
N GLN A 4 4.30 -22.89 -8.51
CA GLN A 4 5.35 -22.25 -7.72
C GLN A 4 5.88 -20.98 -8.39
N GLU A 5 6.07 -21.00 -9.71
CA GLU A 5 6.46 -19.81 -10.48
C GLU A 5 5.37 -18.72 -10.43
N ILE A 6 4.09 -19.10 -10.57
CA ILE A 6 2.97 -18.17 -10.45
C ILE A 6 2.97 -17.52 -9.06
N LYS A 7 3.15 -18.30 -8.00
CA LYS A 7 3.21 -17.78 -6.62
C LYS A 7 4.39 -16.84 -6.40
N ALA A 8 5.55 -17.14 -6.97
CA ALA A 8 6.73 -16.28 -6.90
C ALA A 8 6.49 -14.93 -7.61
N GLN A 9 5.92 -14.97 -8.82
CA GLN A 9 5.55 -13.77 -9.57
C GLN A 9 4.49 -12.93 -8.84
N CYS A 10 3.50 -13.58 -8.21
CA CYS A 10 2.49 -12.90 -7.41
C CYS A 10 3.12 -12.11 -6.25
N ARG A 11 4.05 -12.73 -5.52
CA ARG A 11 4.78 -12.08 -4.43
C ARG A 11 5.62 -10.91 -4.93
N ALA A 12 6.41 -11.13 -5.98
CA ALA A 12 7.24 -10.07 -6.56
C ALA A 12 6.40 -8.86 -7.01
N LEU A 13 5.21 -9.09 -7.58
CA LEU A 13 4.33 -8.00 -7.97
C LEU A 13 3.67 -7.30 -6.77
N ALA A 14 3.25 -8.04 -5.75
CA ALA A 14 2.72 -7.45 -4.51
C ALA A 14 3.78 -6.60 -3.79
N ASP A 15 5.03 -7.07 -3.72
CA ASP A 15 6.15 -6.36 -3.12
C ASP A 15 6.45 -5.02 -3.83
N LEU A 16 6.22 -4.93 -5.15
CA LEU A 16 6.34 -3.68 -5.91
C LEU A 16 5.27 -2.65 -5.57
N VAL A 17 4.10 -3.11 -5.11
CA VAL A 17 2.94 -2.27 -4.83
C VAL A 17 2.98 -1.81 -3.39
N GLY A 18 3.18 -2.73 -2.45
CA GLY A 18 3.32 -2.43 -1.03
C GLY A 18 2.90 -3.58 -0.12
N PRO A 19 3.20 -3.49 1.19
CA PRO A 19 3.04 -4.59 2.13
C PRO A 19 1.58 -5.05 2.33
N GLN A 20 0.62 -4.18 2.03
CA GLN A 20 -0.81 -4.49 2.13
C GLN A 20 -1.43 -4.94 0.80
N ALA A 21 -0.67 -4.91 -0.31
CA ALA A 21 -1.21 -5.23 -1.62
C ALA A 21 -1.74 -6.67 -1.69
N GLU A 22 -2.91 -6.82 -2.30
CA GLU A 22 -3.52 -8.13 -2.52
C GLU A 22 -3.59 -8.41 -4.02
N LEU A 23 -3.10 -9.58 -4.41
CA LEU A 23 -3.14 -10.04 -5.79
C LEU A 23 -3.93 -11.33 -5.86
N THR A 24 -4.98 -11.35 -6.68
CA THR A 24 -5.73 -12.56 -7.00
C THR A 24 -5.49 -12.92 -8.46
N VAL A 25 -5.33 -14.21 -8.72
CA VAL A 25 -5.16 -14.77 -10.05
C VAL A 25 -6.15 -15.92 -10.23
N TRP A 26 -6.74 -16.04 -11.40
CA TRP A 26 -7.74 -17.08 -11.70
C TRP A 26 -7.71 -17.48 -13.16
N ILE A 27 -8.33 -18.63 -13.44
CA ILE A 27 -8.61 -19.10 -14.79
C ILE A 27 -10.12 -18.95 -15.01
N ASP A 28 -10.52 -18.31 -16.10
CA ASP A 28 -11.92 -18.14 -16.51
C ASP A 28 -12.08 -18.68 -17.94
N GLU A 29 -12.99 -19.62 -18.18
CA GLU A 29 -13.26 -20.16 -19.52
C GLU A 29 -14.08 -19.19 -20.41
N GLY A 30 -14.06 -17.89 -20.12
CA GLY A 30 -14.69 -16.86 -20.93
C GLY A 30 -16.22 -16.83 -20.85
N ARG A 31 -16.81 -17.34 -19.76
CA ARG A 31 -18.29 -17.40 -19.63
C ARG A 31 -18.90 -16.13 -19.05
N HIS A 32 -18.09 -15.23 -18.51
CA HIS A 32 -18.59 -14.11 -17.70
C HIS A 32 -18.43 -12.73 -18.33
N ARG A 33 -17.62 -12.56 -19.40
CA ARG A 33 -17.42 -11.27 -20.08
C ARG A 33 -17.29 -11.43 -21.61
N PRO A 34 -18.32 -11.06 -22.39
CA PRO A 34 -18.31 -11.20 -23.85
C PRO A 34 -17.16 -10.46 -24.53
N GLU A 35 -16.75 -9.30 -24.00
CA GLU A 35 -15.63 -8.49 -24.51
C GLU A 35 -14.24 -9.09 -24.21
N GLN A 36 -14.18 -10.16 -23.42
CA GLN A 36 -12.97 -10.90 -23.07
C GLN A 36 -13.04 -12.35 -23.55
N SER A 37 -14.01 -12.69 -24.41
CA SER A 37 -14.18 -14.02 -24.97
C SER A 37 -12.86 -14.51 -25.58
N GLY A 38 -12.34 -15.63 -25.07
CA GLY A 38 -11.09 -16.24 -25.52
C GLY A 38 -9.92 -16.10 -24.54
N ARG A 39 -9.94 -15.12 -23.62
CA ARG A 39 -8.89 -14.95 -22.62
C ARG A 39 -9.15 -15.81 -21.41
N THR A 40 -8.23 -16.72 -21.14
CA THR A 40 -8.44 -17.78 -20.14
C THR A 40 -7.87 -17.42 -18.76
N ILE A 41 -6.95 -16.44 -18.69
CA ILE A 41 -6.27 -16.08 -17.45
C ILE A 41 -6.64 -14.66 -17.04
N GLY A 42 -7.09 -14.51 -15.80
CA GLY A 42 -7.46 -13.24 -15.19
C GLY A 42 -6.63 -12.94 -13.94
N MET A 43 -6.40 -11.65 -13.71
CA MET A 43 -5.73 -11.13 -12.53
C MET A 43 -6.40 -9.86 -12.04
N SER A 44 -6.42 -9.69 -10.72
CA SER A 44 -6.82 -8.46 -10.05
C SER A 44 -5.78 -8.07 -9.01
N LEU A 45 -5.32 -6.83 -9.11
CA LEU A 45 -4.43 -6.21 -8.13
C LEU A 45 -5.21 -5.17 -7.34
N TYR A 46 -5.25 -5.37 -6.03
CA TYR A 46 -5.80 -4.44 -5.06
C TYR A 46 -4.62 -3.74 -4.39
N PRO A 47 -4.36 -2.46 -4.71
CA PRO A 47 -3.32 -1.67 -4.06
C PRO A 47 -3.80 -1.18 -2.68
N ASN A 48 -4.28 -2.11 -1.85
CA ASN A 48 -4.72 -1.85 -0.49
C ASN A 48 -3.63 -1.11 0.28
N GLY A 49 -4.06 -0.22 1.19
CA GLY A 49 -3.17 0.71 1.88
C GLY A 49 -2.79 1.92 1.02
N ILE A 50 -2.96 1.90 -0.30
CA ILE A 50 -2.72 3.07 -1.18
C ILE A 50 -4.04 3.71 -1.61
N THR A 51 -5.03 2.88 -1.92
CA THR A 51 -6.42 3.29 -2.17
C THR A 51 -7.38 2.45 -1.33
N GLY A 52 -8.61 2.93 -1.12
CA GLY A 52 -9.64 2.12 -0.46
C GLY A 52 -9.92 0.84 -1.24
N ARG A 53 -10.40 -0.23 -0.55
CA ARG A 53 -10.53 -1.61 -1.09
C ARG A 53 -11.13 -1.75 -2.51
N SER A 54 -11.97 -0.81 -2.95
CA SER A 54 -12.63 -0.82 -4.27
C SER A 54 -12.16 0.26 -5.23
N GLU A 55 -11.46 1.29 -4.77
CA GLU A 55 -10.93 2.34 -5.63
C GLU A 55 -9.55 1.91 -6.12
N GLY A 56 -9.27 2.01 -7.41
CA GLY A 56 -7.94 1.72 -7.93
C GLY A 56 -7.61 0.25 -8.18
N THR A 57 -8.56 -0.69 -8.05
CA THR A 57 -8.33 -2.09 -8.47
C THR A 57 -7.93 -2.14 -9.94
N LEU A 58 -6.84 -2.85 -10.23
CA LEU A 58 -6.36 -3.10 -11.58
C LEU A 58 -6.77 -4.49 -12.00
N TYR A 59 -7.13 -4.63 -13.27
CA TYR A 59 -7.46 -5.91 -13.87
C TYR A 59 -6.59 -6.15 -15.10
N ALA A 60 -6.07 -7.37 -15.22
CA ALA A 60 -5.36 -7.82 -16.40
C ALA A 60 -5.92 -9.17 -16.85
N TYR A 61 -6.02 -9.34 -18.17
CA TYR A 61 -6.51 -10.57 -18.79
C TYR A 61 -5.64 -10.92 -19.99
N ALA A 62 -5.28 -12.19 -20.12
CA ALA A 62 -4.48 -12.70 -21.22
C ALA A 62 -4.72 -14.20 -21.49
N ASP A 63 -4.06 -14.72 -22.51
CA ASP A 63 -4.13 -16.13 -22.89
C ASP A 63 -3.06 -16.96 -22.17
N THR A 64 -1.97 -16.32 -21.78
CA THR A 64 -0.88 -16.92 -21.01
C THR A 64 -0.65 -16.21 -19.69
N TRP A 65 -0.04 -16.92 -18.74
CA TRP A 65 0.26 -16.33 -17.44
C TRP A 65 1.32 -15.22 -17.57
N GLU A 66 2.31 -15.45 -18.41
CA GLU A 66 3.42 -14.54 -18.69
C GLU A 66 2.89 -13.20 -19.22
N GLU A 67 1.95 -13.22 -20.16
CA GLU A 67 1.28 -12.02 -20.66
C GLU A 67 0.39 -11.36 -19.61
N ALA A 68 -0.31 -12.12 -18.77
CA ALA A 68 -1.17 -11.57 -17.73
C ALA A 68 -0.34 -10.75 -16.71
N PHE A 69 0.81 -11.28 -16.27
CA PHE A 69 1.73 -10.54 -15.39
C PHE A 69 2.33 -9.32 -16.08
N ALA A 70 2.73 -9.43 -17.35
CA ALA A 70 3.24 -8.30 -18.12
C ALA A 70 2.19 -7.17 -18.24
N ASN A 71 0.95 -7.53 -18.58
CA ASN A 71 -0.17 -6.60 -18.68
C ASN A 71 -0.47 -5.93 -17.33
N MET A 72 -0.45 -6.68 -16.24
CA MET A 72 -0.66 -6.12 -14.91
C MET A 72 0.45 -5.12 -14.54
N ARG A 73 1.70 -5.42 -14.88
CA ARG A 73 2.82 -4.51 -14.62
C ARG A 73 2.70 -3.21 -15.40
N ILE A 74 2.28 -3.27 -16.67
CA ILE A 74 1.99 -2.08 -17.48
C ILE A 74 0.87 -1.24 -16.83
N GLN A 75 -0.20 -1.87 -16.36
CA GLN A 75 -1.29 -1.18 -15.67
C GLN A 75 -0.81 -0.52 -14.37
N TRP A 76 0.04 -1.20 -13.61
CA TRP A 76 0.64 -0.66 -12.39
C TRP A 76 1.52 0.55 -12.70
N ASP A 77 2.48 0.43 -13.62
CA ASP A 77 3.41 1.50 -13.95
C ASP A 77 2.68 2.77 -14.44
N ALA A 78 1.58 2.59 -15.18
CA ALA A 78 0.73 3.68 -15.64
C ALA A 78 0.00 4.43 -14.51
N ARG A 79 -0.22 3.79 -13.35
CA ARG A 79 -1.04 4.34 -12.25
C ARG A 79 -0.28 4.56 -10.94
N ALA A 80 0.89 3.97 -10.78
CA ALA A 80 1.69 4.02 -9.55
C ALA A 80 1.91 5.46 -9.06
N ALA A 81 2.26 6.38 -9.96
CA ALA A 81 2.44 7.79 -9.61
C ALA A 81 1.16 8.44 -9.05
N SER A 82 0.00 8.12 -9.63
CA SER A 82 -1.29 8.65 -9.16
C SER A 82 -1.67 8.07 -7.81
N PHE A 83 -1.39 6.77 -7.60
CA PHE A 83 -1.63 6.10 -6.33
C PHE A 83 -0.73 6.65 -5.21
N HIS A 84 0.57 6.85 -5.46
CA HIS A 84 1.47 7.51 -4.52
C HIS A 84 0.99 8.93 -4.16
N LYS A 85 0.54 9.71 -5.15
CA LYS A 85 -0.01 11.04 -4.91
C LYS A 85 -1.27 11.00 -4.04
N ALA A 86 -2.15 10.02 -4.25
CA ALA A 86 -3.35 9.83 -3.43
C ALA A 86 -2.99 9.51 -1.98
N LYS A 87 -2.00 8.64 -1.76
CA LYS A 87 -1.53 8.27 -0.42
C LYS A 87 -0.84 9.41 0.32
N ILE A 88 0.02 10.17 -0.36
CA ILE A 88 0.62 11.40 0.19
C ILE A 88 -0.49 12.37 0.63
N ARG A 89 -1.53 12.54 -0.19
CA ARG A 89 -2.66 13.40 0.16
C ARG A 89 -3.46 12.87 1.34
N ALA A 90 -3.70 11.56 1.42
CA ALA A 90 -4.39 10.95 2.56
C ALA A 90 -3.62 11.13 3.87
N MET A 91 -2.31 10.92 3.85
CA MET A 91 -1.43 11.15 4.99
C MET A 91 -1.37 12.64 5.38
N ALA A 92 -1.29 13.54 4.40
CA ALA A 92 -1.32 14.99 4.63
C ALA A 92 -2.61 15.44 5.35
N LEU A 93 -3.76 14.93 4.91
CA LEU A 93 -5.04 15.21 5.56
C LEU A 93 -5.07 14.70 7.00
N LYS A 94 -4.53 13.51 7.26
CA LYS A 94 -4.44 12.98 8.63
C LYS A 94 -3.48 13.76 9.52
N ILE A 95 -2.36 14.27 8.98
CA ILE A 95 -1.48 15.19 9.72
C ILE A 95 -2.26 16.44 10.14
N ILE A 96 -3.02 17.05 9.23
CA ILE A 96 -3.82 18.24 9.52
C ILE A 96 -4.86 17.94 10.62
N GLU A 97 -5.60 16.84 10.47
CA GLU A 97 -6.64 16.42 11.42
C GLU A 97 -6.05 16.15 12.82
N ILE A 98 -5.00 15.34 12.92
CA ILE A 98 -4.34 15.05 14.20
C ILE A 98 -3.80 16.34 14.83
N THR A 99 -3.22 17.25 14.05
CA THR A 99 -2.69 18.52 14.58
C THR A 99 -3.81 19.42 15.08
N GLN A 100 -4.97 19.45 14.42
CA GLN A 100 -6.13 20.23 14.89
C GLN A 100 -6.65 19.72 16.23
N ASP A 101 -6.64 18.40 16.45
CA ASP A 101 -7.14 17.79 17.68
C ASP A 101 -6.13 17.84 18.85
N TRP A 102 -4.83 17.80 18.56
CA TRP A 102 -3.78 17.58 19.56
C TRP A 102 -2.65 18.59 19.56
N GLU A 103 -2.76 19.66 18.75
CA GLU A 103 -1.73 20.67 18.46
C GLU A 103 -0.45 20.13 17.80
N VAL A 104 -0.13 18.84 17.98
CA VAL A 104 1.07 18.17 17.48
C VAL A 104 0.73 16.79 16.90
N CYS A 105 1.20 16.57 15.68
CA CYS A 105 1.17 15.26 15.04
C CYS A 105 2.40 14.44 15.46
N SER A 106 2.26 13.50 16.39
CA SER A 106 3.33 12.54 16.71
C SER A 106 3.30 11.35 15.74
N GLU A 107 4.46 10.77 15.43
CA GLU A 107 4.55 9.54 14.63
C GLU A 107 3.72 8.39 15.23
N ALA A 108 3.66 8.27 16.56
CA ALA A 108 2.87 7.25 17.27
C ALA A 108 1.37 7.31 16.90
N ARG A 109 0.83 8.53 16.70
CA ARG A 109 -0.56 8.73 16.28
C ARG A 109 -0.76 8.41 14.80
N LEU A 110 0.21 8.72 13.95
CA LEU A 110 0.17 8.34 12.53
C LEU A 110 0.20 6.83 12.33
N ARG A 111 0.93 6.10 13.18
CA ARG A 111 0.98 4.63 13.16
C ARG A 111 -0.37 3.95 13.41
N ALA A 112 -1.39 4.67 13.91
CA ALA A 112 -2.75 4.15 13.98
C ALA A 112 -3.43 4.05 12.60
N PHE A 113 -2.88 4.70 11.56
CA PHE A 113 -3.47 4.79 10.23
C PHE A 113 -2.55 4.34 9.10
N PHE A 114 -1.23 4.38 9.30
CA PHE A 114 -0.21 4.08 8.29
C PHE A 114 0.87 3.17 8.85
N ASP A 115 1.43 2.30 8.01
CA ASP A 115 2.54 1.44 8.42
C ASP A 115 3.84 2.25 8.63
N PRO A 116 4.75 1.82 9.53
CA PRO A 116 5.99 2.57 9.81
C PRO A 116 6.85 2.87 8.58
N GLY A 117 6.99 1.91 7.65
CA GLY A 117 7.76 2.12 6.42
C GLY A 117 7.11 3.15 5.48
N GLU A 118 5.78 3.29 5.53
CA GLU A 118 5.06 4.30 4.74
C GLU A 118 5.25 5.69 5.33
N ILE A 119 5.23 5.80 6.67
CA ILE A 119 5.50 7.05 7.37
C ILE A 119 6.94 7.51 7.09
N GLU A 120 7.91 6.60 7.11
CA GLU A 120 9.30 6.90 6.80
C GLU A 120 9.47 7.40 5.35
N GLN A 121 8.88 6.71 4.39
CA GLN A 121 9.04 7.04 2.96
C GLN A 121 8.21 8.24 2.50
N LEU A 122 6.95 8.35 2.96
CA LEU A 122 5.98 9.33 2.46
C LEU A 122 5.73 10.48 3.43
N GLY A 123 6.09 10.33 4.72
CA GLY A 123 5.89 11.34 5.76
C GLY A 123 6.44 12.72 5.40
N PRO A 124 7.69 12.86 4.91
CA PRO A 124 8.23 14.16 4.51
C PRO A 124 7.41 14.83 3.39
N LEU A 125 6.99 14.07 2.39
CA LEU A 125 6.18 14.57 1.27
C LEU A 125 4.76 14.93 1.73
N ALA A 126 4.20 14.13 2.64
CA ALA A 126 2.90 14.38 3.23
C ALA A 126 2.91 15.63 4.12
N LEU A 127 4.00 15.88 4.85
CA LEU A 127 4.19 17.08 5.67
C LEU A 127 4.27 18.35 4.80
N GLU A 128 5.07 18.30 3.74
CA GLU A 128 5.14 19.39 2.75
C GLU A 128 3.74 19.64 2.15
N GLN A 129 3.03 18.57 1.78
CA GLN A 129 1.69 18.66 1.22
C GLN A 129 0.68 19.21 2.24
N ALA A 130 0.75 18.84 3.52
CA ALA A 130 -0.09 19.36 4.58
C ALA A 130 0.11 20.87 4.76
N ASN A 131 1.36 21.31 4.80
CA ASN A 131 1.74 22.73 4.87
C ASN A 131 1.26 23.53 3.65
N ARG A 132 1.23 22.93 2.46
CA ARG A 132 0.63 23.57 1.28
C ARG A 132 -0.90 23.64 1.34
N MET A 133 -1.54 22.64 1.96
CA MET A 133 -2.99 22.50 1.97
C MET A 133 -3.69 23.36 3.03
N ALA A 134 -3.04 23.60 4.17
CA ALA A 134 -3.60 24.41 5.25
C ALA A 134 -2.77 25.67 5.49
N ALA A 135 -3.43 26.83 5.54
CA ALA A 135 -2.80 28.14 5.74
C ALA A 135 -2.23 28.35 7.17
N ASN A 136 -2.46 27.41 8.08
CA ASN A 136 -2.07 27.50 9.50
C ASN A 136 -0.76 26.74 9.82
N GLY A 137 0.09 26.48 8.82
CA GLY A 137 1.40 25.88 9.04
C GLY A 137 2.35 26.79 9.84
N PRO A 138 3.45 26.25 10.39
CA PRO A 138 4.05 24.98 10.02
C PRO A 138 3.58 23.77 10.86
N PHE A 139 3.22 22.68 10.19
CA PHE A 139 3.05 21.35 10.78
C PHE A 139 4.40 20.67 10.98
N THR A 140 4.52 19.88 12.03
CA THR A 140 5.70 19.05 12.34
C THR A 140 5.26 17.64 12.72
N ILE A 141 6.00 16.61 12.29
CA ILE A 141 5.86 15.25 12.83
C ILE A 141 6.90 15.05 13.92
N GLU A 142 6.46 14.90 15.16
CA GLU A 142 7.38 14.59 16.25
C GLU A 142 7.70 13.08 16.24
N PRO A 143 8.99 12.70 16.26
CA PRO A 143 9.37 11.30 16.36
C PRO A 143 8.83 10.73 17.67
N SER A 144 8.37 9.48 17.64
CA SER A 144 8.00 8.83 18.89
C SER A 144 9.27 8.69 19.74
N PRO A 145 9.22 8.93 21.07
CA PRO A 145 10.34 8.57 21.93
C PRO A 145 10.62 7.08 21.68
N ALA A 146 11.86 6.78 21.30
CA ALA A 146 12.28 5.42 20.97
C ALA A 146 11.81 4.50 22.10
N GLY A 147 10.85 3.62 21.78
CA GLY A 147 10.38 2.63 22.73
C GLY A 147 11.58 1.84 23.20
N ASN A 148 11.84 1.87 24.51
CA ASN A 148 12.77 0.97 25.16
C ASN A 148 12.56 -0.43 24.55
N ARG A 149 13.60 -0.97 23.92
CA ARG A 149 13.73 -2.43 23.84
C ARG A 149 13.62 -2.92 25.27
N ARG A 150 12.48 -3.49 25.63
CA ARG A 150 12.43 -4.41 26.76
C ARG A 150 13.20 -5.63 26.26
N ASP A 151 14.51 -5.61 26.48
CA ASP A 151 15.26 -6.83 26.58
C ASP A 151 14.56 -7.67 27.65
N GLY A 152 14.09 -8.83 27.22
CA GLY A 152 13.17 -9.65 27.96
C GLY A 152 13.73 -10.08 29.31
N ASP A 153 12.80 -10.25 30.24
CA ASP A 153 12.91 -11.25 31.30
C ASP A 153 13.55 -12.53 30.75
N THR A 154 14.61 -12.96 31.40
CA THR A 154 14.76 -14.37 31.73
C THR A 154 14.54 -14.47 33.23
N ASP A 155 13.31 -14.82 33.59
CA ASP A 155 13.03 -15.61 34.78
C ASP A 155 13.83 -16.92 34.68
N GLU A 156 14.60 -17.27 35.72
CA GLU A 156 14.77 -18.68 36.11
C GLU A 156 15.28 -18.77 37.57
N GLU A 157 14.36 -19.19 38.43
CA GLU A 157 14.50 -20.25 39.44
C GLU A 157 15.49 -20.12 40.62
N GLY A 158 14.90 -19.95 41.81
CA GLY A 158 15.05 -20.85 42.95
C GLY A 158 16.43 -21.40 43.35
N ARG A 159 16.96 -20.90 44.47
CA ARG A 159 17.20 -21.66 45.71
C ARG A 159 17.55 -20.75 46.88
#